data_AF-A0A3D4JF77-F1
#
_entry.id   AF-A0A3D4JF77-F1
#
_cell.length_a   1.000
_cell.length_b   1.000
_cell.length_c   1.000
_cell.angle_alpha   90.00
_cell.angle_beta   90.00
_cell.angle_gamma   90.00
#
_symmetry.space_group_name_H-M   'P 1'
#
loop_
_entity.id
_entity.type
_entity.pdbx_description
1 polymer ?
#
loop_
_entity_poly.entity_id
_entity_poly.type
_entity_poly.pdbx_seq_one_letter_code
_entity_poly.pdbx_strand_id
1 'polypeptide(L)'
;SATHGLMLTLTPHDELDTTVWFLISSTMWTDPEVLQKEYTKRITDIFEEDRVIVLSQRPELLPLDLQAELHLKSDRVAIAYRTWLKQLGLKFGTA
;
A
#
# COMPACT_ATOMS: atom_id res chain seq x y z
N SER A 1 11.76 17.67 17.34
CA SER A 1 10.61 16.83 16.98
C SER A 1 11.11 15.44 16.66
N ALA A 2 10.31 14.41 16.88
CA ALA A 2 10.64 13.10 16.36
C ALA A 2 10.32 13.03 14.86
N THR A 3 11.21 12.42 14.09
CA THR A 3 11.02 12.12 12.67
C THR A 3 10.79 10.63 12.54
N HIS A 4 9.79 10.25 11.75
CA HIS A 4 9.44 8.86 11.49
C HIS A 4 9.53 8.60 9.99
N GLY A 5 10.13 7.48 9.62
CA GLY A 5 10.16 6.97 8.25
C GLY A 5 9.40 5.65 8.18
N LEU A 6 8.66 5.45 7.10
CA LEU A 6 8.05 4.19 6.74
C LEU A 6 8.45 3.86 5.30
N MET A 7 8.97 2.66 5.09
CA MET A 7 9.10 2.04 3.79
C MET A 7 8.15 0.84 3.75
N LEU A 8 7.18 0.90 2.84
CA LEU A 8 6.29 -0.21 2.53
C LEU A 8 6.76 -0.83 1.22
N THR A 9 7.03 -2.13 1.23
CA THR A 9 7.41 -2.87 0.01
C THR A 9 6.53 -4.09 -0.18
N LEU A 10 6.28 -4.43 -1.44
CA LEU A 10 5.36 -5.49 -1.85
C LEU A 10 6.17 -6.57 -2.56
N THR A 11 5.96 -7.83 -2.17
CA THR A 11 6.49 -9.01 -2.86
C THR A 11 5.31 -9.77 -3.46
N PRO A 12 4.98 -9.54 -4.74
CA PRO A 12 3.91 -10.27 -5.39
C PRO A 12 4.32 -11.73 -5.60
N HIS A 13 3.45 -12.65 -5.21
CA HIS A 13 3.63 -14.10 -5.39
C HIS A 13 2.83 -14.60 -6.59
N ASP A 14 1.61 -14.09 -6.76
CA ASP A 14 0.79 -14.23 -7.96
C ASP A 14 -0.06 -12.95 -8.18
N GLU A 15 -1.05 -12.99 -9.07
CA GLU A 15 -1.86 -11.81 -9.40
C GLU A 15 -2.78 -11.35 -8.26
N LEU A 16 -3.04 -12.20 -7.26
CA LEU A 16 -3.98 -11.96 -6.16
C LEU A 16 -3.36 -12.14 -4.76
N ASP A 17 -2.15 -12.70 -4.67
CA ASP A 17 -1.42 -12.91 -3.42
C ASP A 17 -0.11 -12.11 -3.38
N THR A 18 0.14 -11.44 -2.26
CA THR A 18 1.29 -10.55 -2.07
C THR A 18 1.66 -10.47 -0.60
N THR A 19 2.95 -10.57 -0.28
CA THR A 19 3.45 -10.21 1.05
C THR A 19 3.78 -8.72 1.12
N VAL A 20 3.29 -8.05 2.17
CA VAL A 20 3.58 -6.65 2.47
C VAL A 20 4.61 -6.57 3.59
N TRP A 21 5.69 -5.83 3.35
CA TRP A 21 6.75 -5.61 4.33
C TRP A 21 6.74 -4.16 4.78
N PHE A 22 6.71 -3.96 6.10
CA PHE A 22 6.81 -2.65 6.75
C PHE A 22 8.19 -2.50 7.38
N LEU A 23 8.97 -1.52 6.93
CA LEU A 23 10.22 -1.12 7.55
C LEU A 23 10.07 0.28 8.13
N ILE A 24 10.29 0.40 9.44
CA ILE A 24 10.02 1.64 10.18
C ILE A 24 11.30 2.13 10.82
N SER A 25 11.52 3.43 10.72
CA SER A 25 12.59 4.14 11.40
C SER A 25 12.03 5.30 12.19
N SER A 26 12.63 5.57 13.34
CA SER A 26 12.28 6.72 14.17
C SER A 26 13.55 7.35 14.74
N THR A 27 13.56 8.67 14.87
CA THR A 27 14.59 9.38 15.65
C THR A 27 14.21 9.54 17.13
N MET A 28 13.00 9.13 17.53
CA MET A 28 12.54 9.24 18.92
C MET A 28 13.13 8.15 19.82
N TRP A 29 13.30 6.95 19.29
CA TRP A 29 13.79 5.78 20.02
C TRP A 29 15.02 5.22 19.35
N THR A 30 16.07 5.00 20.13
CA THR A 30 17.32 4.36 19.68
C THR A 30 17.39 2.89 20.06
N ASP A 31 16.53 2.44 20.97
CA ASP A 31 16.42 1.04 21.38
C ASP A 31 15.51 0.27 20.40
N PRO A 32 16.05 -0.72 19.67
CA PRO A 32 15.29 -1.52 18.72
C PRO A 32 14.13 -2.29 19.35
N GLU A 33 14.26 -2.77 20.59
CA GLU A 33 13.23 -3.58 21.25
C GLU A 33 12.00 -2.73 21.59
N VAL A 34 12.24 -1.50 22.05
CA VAL A 34 11.19 -0.51 22.32
C VAL A 34 10.50 -0.12 21.01
N LEU A 35 11.26 0.18 19.97
CA LEU A 35 10.70 0.53 18.66
C LEU A 35 9.82 -0.60 18.12
N GLN A 36 10.30 -1.84 18.18
CA GLN A 36 9.55 -3.01 17.72
C GLN A 36 8.25 -3.16 18.51
N LYS A 37 8.30 -3.13 19.83
CA LYS A 37 7.11 -3.33 20.68
C LYS A 37 6.04 -2.27 20.43
N GLU A 38 6.44 -0.99 20.34
CA GLU A 38 5.50 0.13 20.19
C GLU A 38 4.90 0.19 18.78
N TYR A 39 5.69 -0.06 17.73
CA TYR A 39 5.20 0.03 16.36
C TYR A 39 4.50 -1.22 15.85
N THR A 40 4.93 -2.42 16.25
CA THR A 40 4.38 -3.67 15.69
C THR A 40 2.86 -3.70 15.84
N LYS A 41 2.35 -3.40 17.04
CA LYS A 41 0.91 -3.41 17.27
C LYS A 41 0.20 -2.37 16.40
N ARG A 42 0.64 -1.10 16.45
CA ARG A 42 0.00 0.00 15.73
C ARG A 42 -0.06 -0.25 14.21
N ILE A 43 1.02 -0.80 13.66
CA ILE A 43 1.14 -1.03 12.23
C ILE A 43 0.32 -2.24 11.80
N THR A 44 0.26 -3.28 12.65
CA THR A 44 -0.63 -4.42 12.44
C THR A 44 -2.09 -3.97 12.41
N ASP A 45 -2.50 -3.11 13.35
CA ASP A 45 -3.87 -2.61 13.42
C ASP A 45 -4.24 -1.82 12.16
N ILE A 46 -3.40 -0.86 11.73
CA ILE A 46 -3.61 -0.08 10.49
C ILE A 46 -3.62 -1.00 9.27
N PHE A 47 -2.71 -1.97 9.20
CA PHE A 47 -2.64 -2.88 8.07
C PHE A 47 -3.87 -3.77 7.95
N GLU A 48 -4.42 -4.27 9.05
CA GLU A 48 -5.64 -5.08 8.99
C GLU A 48 -6.85 -4.27 8.52
N GLU A 49 -6.96 -3.00 8.89
CA GLU A 49 -7.99 -2.10 8.35
C GLU A 49 -7.87 -1.97 6.83
N ASP A 50 -6.67 -1.68 6.31
CA ASP A 50 -6.41 -1.55 4.88
C ASP A 50 -6.62 -2.89 4.14
N ARG A 51 -6.17 -3.99 4.74
CA ARG A 51 -6.29 -5.35 4.18
C ARG A 51 -7.75 -5.71 3.93
N VAL A 52 -8.65 -5.42 4.87
CA VAL A 52 -10.09 -5.70 4.70
C VAL A 52 -10.66 -4.92 3.50
N ILE A 53 -10.30 -3.64 3.36
CA ILE A 53 -10.75 -2.82 2.24
C ILE A 53 -10.22 -3.37 0.92
N VAL A 54 -8.92 -3.64 0.82
CA VAL A 54 -8.28 -4.16 -0.41
C VAL A 54 -8.91 -5.48 -0.86
N LEU A 55 -9.08 -6.45 0.05
CA LEU A 55 -9.64 -7.75 -0.29
C LEU A 55 -11.12 -7.70 -0.71
N SER A 56 -11.85 -6.67 -0.28
CA SER A 56 -13.25 -6.47 -0.66
C SER A 56 -13.45 -5.84 -2.04
N GLN A 57 -12.39 -5.29 -2.65
CA GLN A 57 -12.50 -4.59 -3.93
C GLN A 57 -12.89 -5.55 -5.06
N ARG A 58 -13.72 -5.05 -5.98
CA ARG A 58 -14.15 -5.75 -7.18
C ARG A 58 -14.11 -4.81 -8.39
N PRO A 59 -13.59 -5.26 -9.55
CA PRO A 59 -12.93 -6.56 -9.79
C PRO A 59 -11.66 -6.73 -8.93
N GLU A 60 -11.22 -7.98 -8.73
CA GLU A 60 -10.06 -8.30 -7.89
C GLU A 60 -8.75 -7.74 -8.47
N LEU A 61 -8.63 -7.73 -9.80
CA LEU A 61 -7.51 -7.14 -10.52
C LEU A 61 -7.66 -5.63 -10.65
N LEU A 62 -6.55 -4.89 -10.58
CA LEU A 62 -6.55 -3.43 -10.63
C LEU A 62 -6.98 -2.94 -12.02
N PRO A 63 -8.13 -2.26 -12.17
CA PRO A 63 -8.54 -1.71 -13.45
C PRO A 63 -7.63 -0.54 -13.84
N LEU A 64 -7.05 -0.60 -15.04
CA LEU A 64 -6.26 0.50 -15.61
C LEU A 64 -7.09 1.43 -16.49
N ASP A 65 -8.31 1.03 -16.85
CA ASP A 65 -9.24 1.89 -17.55
C ASP A 65 -10.08 2.75 -16.57
N LEU A 66 -9.73 4.03 -16.52
CA LEU A 66 -10.28 5.00 -15.57
C LEU A 66 -11.60 5.63 -16.02
N GLN A 67 -12.13 5.24 -17.18
CA GLN A 67 -13.28 5.86 -17.84
C GLN A 67 -14.60 5.75 -17.05
N ALA A 68 -14.65 4.88 -16.02
CA ALA A 68 -15.86 4.61 -15.23
C ALA A 68 -15.85 5.20 -13.80
N GLU A 69 -14.75 5.77 -13.33
CA GLU A 69 -14.64 6.22 -11.92
C GLU A 69 -15.05 7.70 -11.73
N LEU A 70 -15.90 7.97 -10.73
CA LEU A 70 -16.24 9.31 -10.29
C LEU A 70 -15.05 9.88 -9.51
N HIS A 71 -14.21 10.69 -10.16
CA HIS A 71 -12.95 11.17 -9.58
C HIS A 71 -13.15 12.35 -8.62
N LEU A 72 -12.90 12.13 -7.33
CA LEU A 72 -12.70 13.18 -6.34
C LEU A 72 -11.29 13.77 -6.46
N LYS A 73 -11.07 14.96 -5.89
CA LYS A 73 -9.72 15.59 -5.88
C LYS A 73 -8.67 14.74 -5.16
N SER A 74 -9.08 13.88 -4.22
CA SER A 74 -8.22 12.94 -3.49
C SER A 74 -7.61 11.88 -4.39
N ASP A 75 -8.27 11.55 -5.50
CA ASP A 75 -7.95 10.35 -6.29
C ASP A 75 -6.81 10.59 -7.28
N ARG A 76 -6.33 11.84 -7.39
CA ARG A 76 -5.30 12.28 -8.34
C ARG A 76 -4.03 11.43 -8.28
N VAL A 77 -3.62 10.98 -7.10
CA VAL A 77 -2.43 10.13 -6.94
C VAL A 77 -2.69 8.73 -7.50
N ALA A 78 -3.84 8.13 -7.19
CA ALA A 78 -4.20 6.81 -7.70
C ALA A 78 -4.38 6.80 -9.23
N ILE A 79 -5.01 7.85 -9.78
CA ILE A 79 -5.15 8.09 -11.23
C ILE A 79 -3.79 8.17 -11.91
N ALA A 80 -2.87 8.98 -11.36
CA ALA A 80 -1.54 9.14 -11.91
C ALA A 80 -0.75 7.81 -11.88
N TYR A 81 -0.86 7.06 -10.78
CA TYR A 81 -0.24 5.75 -10.62
C TYR A 81 -0.75 4.75 -11.67
N ARG A 82 -2.07 4.61 -11.83
CA ARG A 82 -2.66 3.71 -12.85
C ARG A 82 -2.30 4.12 -14.27
N THR A 83 -2.30 5.42 -14.56
CA THR A 83 -1.85 5.95 -15.86
C THR A 83 -0.41 5.55 -16.15
N TRP A 84 0.48 5.66 -15.15
CA TRP A 84 1.87 5.26 -15.28
C TRP A 84 2.03 3.75 -15.48
N LEU A 85 1.32 2.91 -14.73
CA LEU A 85 1.31 1.45 -14.94
C LEU A 85 0.88 1.07 -16.36
N LYS A 86 -0.17 1.73 -16.88
CA LYS A 86 -0.64 1.56 -18.25
C LYS A 86 0.41 1.94 -19.28
N GLN A 87 1.13 3.04 -19.07
CA GLN A 87 2.23 3.47 -19.93
C GLN A 87 3.43 2.51 -19.91
N LEU A 88 3.72 1.89 -18.76
CA LEU A 88 4.72 0.84 -18.64
C LEU A 88 4.31 -0.47 -19.35
N GLY A 89 3.03 -0.60 -19.73
CA GLY A 89 2.49 -1.83 -20.31
C GLY A 89 2.42 -2.97 -19.30
N LEU A 90 2.34 -2.66 -18.00
CA LEU A 90 2.18 -3.67 -16.97
C LEU A 90 0.85 -4.41 -17.18
N LYS A 91 0.91 -5.74 -17.12
CA LYS A 91 -0.26 -6.63 -17.27
C LYS A 91 -0.54 -7.48 -16.03
N PHE A 92 0.51 -7.81 -15.29
CA PHE A 92 0.42 -8.67 -14.11
C PHE A 92 -0.37 -7.96 -13.00
N GLY A 93 -1.41 -8.62 -12.47
CA GLY A 93 -2.26 -8.06 -11.40
C GLY A 93 -3.19 -6.91 -11.84
N THR A 94 -3.35 -6.69 -13.15
CA THR A 94 -4.13 -5.58 -13.70
C THR A 94 -5.18 -6.05 -14.71
N ALA A 95 -6.28 -5.31 -14.83
CA ALA A 95 -7.34 -5.54 -15.81
C ALA A 95 -7.53 -4.34 -16.77
#